data_AF-A0A6C0TZS4-F1
#
_entry.id   AF-A0A6C0TZS4-F1
#
_cell.length_a   1.000
_cell.length_b   1.000
_cell.length_c   1.000
_cell.angle_alpha   90.00
_cell.angle_beta   90.00
_cell.angle_gamma   90.00
#
_symmetry.space_group_name_H-M   'P 1'
#
loop_
_entity.id
_entity.type
_entity.pdbx_description
1 polymer ?
#
loop_
_entity_poly.entity_id
_entity_poly.type
_entity_poly.pdbx_seq_one_letter_code
_entity_poly.pdbx_strand_id
1 'polypeptide(L)'
;MSKLQTDLLADFHPLAREGRLNATLEGHGLYNTFHFVLRLSPVVHRKLASMPSGIVNSGMIDLDGVKAFSTYLHETVHWWQHIGSTYGLMLSTTYPAQAHANYDYLKGLITKVGFKKSIRKLAESLPGGGVGTPRGLANIVINNHFDMNAYRDLTISPLSGNEIVQSPLFESPGHCYHIAYGNIVSLLASVSDRNHRIIPHPKHWSKPFRELRERKEEGYFAGSRILLYPIGAYEIFEGQARMAQLQYLHFATGGVLGLDAADKAKMFDGVYGEAFSTFLHLTELERPSSIDHPTIALFLLICDLAINPGSGFPFPLVHFKTFIRDIEPGARFVCLCRMARLKCPEVLGLVRDYSREEYKAISEKLCGAMVEHPPLEIAQELSLWTDAPEFSSLMTEYETFRFEKSNVAVRILFSHFLAFMRDKFMRAEFFCWPGVYMAGDKLAPDAMTLFDRHGALFVDKEDDDGVYPRLLSGRSENDVQEAFDDFYGSNVIYDLTRQWIVQAGSFRYYYRWLSQKGSDEQIQSFAERSFESVYGVKPSQVVVL
;
A
#
# COMPACT_ATOMS: atom_id res chain seq x y z
N MET A 1 27.94 27.10 -11.56
CA MET A 1 27.33 26.81 -10.25
C MET A 1 25.96 27.48 -10.21
N SER A 2 24.94 26.81 -10.75
CA SER A 2 23.55 27.22 -10.59
C SER A 2 23.13 26.90 -9.15
N LYS A 3 22.53 27.86 -8.43
CA LYS A 3 21.97 27.62 -7.10
C LYS A 3 20.95 26.48 -7.21
N LEU A 4 21.06 25.44 -6.38
CA LEU A 4 19.97 24.48 -6.20
C LEU A 4 18.71 25.27 -5.83
N GLN A 5 17.75 25.37 -6.74
CA GLN A 5 16.37 25.70 -6.38
C GLN A 5 15.84 24.49 -5.62
N THR A 6 15.78 24.63 -4.30
CA THR A 6 15.27 23.66 -3.33
C THR A 6 13.76 23.48 -3.40
N ASP A 7 13.06 24.46 -4.00
CA ASP A 7 11.61 24.52 -3.98
C ASP A 7 10.98 23.30 -4.67
N LEU A 8 11.47 22.91 -5.87
CA LEU A 8 10.98 21.75 -6.65
C LEU A 8 11.23 20.36 -6.02
N LEU A 9 11.85 20.28 -4.83
CA LEU A 9 12.16 19.02 -4.14
C LEU A 9 11.36 18.85 -2.83
N ALA A 10 10.49 19.80 -2.50
CA ALA A 10 9.64 19.73 -1.31
C ALA A 10 8.42 18.83 -1.56
N ASP A 11 8.36 17.70 -0.87
CA ASP A 11 7.22 16.76 -0.94
C ASP A 11 6.34 16.87 0.32
N PHE A 12 5.08 16.46 0.22
CA PHE A 12 4.10 16.59 1.31
C PHE A 12 4.04 15.31 2.16
N HIS A 13 3.77 15.47 3.47
CA HIS A 13 3.85 14.41 4.48
C HIS A 13 2.44 13.97 4.97
N PRO A 14 1.90 12.82 4.53
CA PRO A 14 0.53 12.46 4.85
C PRO A 14 0.43 11.46 6.01
N LEU A 15 0.23 11.95 7.24
CA LEU A 15 -0.70 11.26 8.12
C LEU A 15 -2.10 11.80 7.80
N ALA A 16 -2.63 11.42 6.63
CA ALA A 16 -3.91 11.93 6.13
C ALA A 16 -5.08 11.37 6.96
N ARG A 17 -5.36 11.99 8.12
CA ARG A 17 -6.60 11.75 8.88
C ARG A 17 -7.81 12.52 8.32
N GLU A 18 -7.62 13.45 7.36
CA GLU A 18 -8.67 14.40 6.96
C GLU A 18 -9.02 14.49 5.46
N GLY A 19 -8.42 13.67 4.59
CA GLY A 19 -8.77 13.69 3.15
C GLY A 19 -8.51 15.03 2.44
N ARG A 20 -7.75 15.94 3.06
CA ARG A 20 -7.26 17.18 2.44
C ARG A 20 -6.07 16.85 1.54
N LEU A 21 -6.10 17.36 0.31
CA LEU A 21 -5.13 17.09 -0.74
C LEU A 21 -4.24 18.33 -0.86
N ASN A 22 -3.00 18.26 -0.36
CA ASN A 22 -2.13 19.43 -0.24
C ASN A 22 -0.99 19.49 -1.28
N ALA A 23 -0.82 18.47 -2.13
CA ALA A 23 0.17 18.46 -3.23
C ALA A 23 -0.09 19.51 -4.33
N THR A 24 -1.24 20.18 -4.31
CA THR A 24 -1.55 21.25 -5.27
C THR A 24 -1.18 22.64 -4.74
N LEU A 25 -0.93 22.79 -3.42
CA LEU A 25 -0.76 24.10 -2.78
C LEU A 25 0.48 24.20 -1.88
N GLU A 26 0.96 23.11 -1.26
CA GLU A 26 2.01 23.14 -0.23
C GLU A 26 3.18 22.13 -0.43
N GLY A 27 2.99 21.05 -1.21
CA GLY A 27 4.06 20.13 -1.61
C GLY A 27 3.99 19.78 -3.09
N HIS A 28 5.04 19.20 -3.68
CA HIS A 28 5.12 18.98 -5.13
C HIS A 28 4.54 17.64 -5.61
N GLY A 29 4.35 16.67 -4.71
CA GLY A 29 3.74 15.36 -4.95
C GLY A 29 2.96 14.83 -3.73
N LEU A 30 1.98 13.95 -3.97
CA LEU A 30 1.26 13.17 -2.95
C LEU A 30 0.62 11.91 -3.56
N TYR A 31 0.89 10.75 -2.99
CA TYR A 31 0.11 9.54 -3.18
C TYR A 31 -0.88 9.31 -2.03
N ASN A 32 -2.18 9.20 -2.36
CA ASN A 32 -3.21 8.89 -1.36
C ASN A 32 -3.61 7.42 -1.41
N THR A 33 -3.39 6.70 -0.31
CA THR A 33 -3.54 5.24 -0.21
C THR A 33 -5.00 4.76 -0.09
N PHE A 34 -5.92 5.65 0.29
CA PHE A 34 -7.35 5.36 0.30
C PHE A 34 -8.00 5.66 -1.06
N HIS A 35 -7.57 6.74 -1.71
CA HIS A 35 -8.08 7.15 -3.02
C HIS A 35 -7.33 6.49 -4.19
N PHE A 36 -6.15 5.90 -3.99
CA PHE A 36 -5.29 5.33 -5.04
C PHE A 36 -4.92 6.33 -6.14
N VAL A 37 -4.71 7.60 -5.77
CA VAL A 37 -4.38 8.67 -6.72
C VAL A 37 -2.98 9.19 -6.50
N LEU A 38 -2.24 9.32 -7.59
CA LEU A 38 -0.97 10.06 -7.66
C LEU A 38 -1.27 11.52 -8.01
N ARG A 39 -0.77 12.45 -7.20
CA ARG A 39 -0.99 13.88 -7.40
C ARG A 39 0.33 14.61 -7.54
N LEU A 40 0.37 15.54 -8.49
CA LEU A 40 1.54 16.37 -8.74
C LEU A 40 1.14 17.84 -8.75
N SER A 41 2.02 18.70 -8.27
CA SER A 41 1.80 20.15 -8.36
C SER A 41 1.68 20.59 -9.83
N PRO A 42 0.94 21.68 -10.12
CA PRO A 42 0.80 22.21 -11.48
C PRO A 42 2.15 22.52 -12.15
N VAL A 43 3.16 22.92 -11.37
CA VAL A 43 4.51 23.18 -11.86
C VAL A 43 5.18 21.91 -12.39
N VAL A 44 5.03 20.79 -11.67
CA VAL A 44 5.57 19.50 -12.10
C VAL A 44 4.82 18.99 -13.34
N HIS A 45 3.49 19.10 -13.37
CA HIS A 45 2.67 18.76 -14.55
C HIS A 45 3.14 19.49 -15.82
N ARG A 46 3.27 20.83 -15.76
CA ARG A 46 3.78 21.63 -16.90
C ARG A 46 5.12 21.16 -17.39
N LYS A 47 6.03 20.87 -16.46
CA LYS A 47 7.39 20.46 -16.79
C LYS A 47 7.41 19.09 -17.44
N LEU A 48 6.69 18.11 -16.90
CA LEU A 48 6.56 16.79 -17.52
C LEU A 48 5.92 16.87 -18.91
N ALA A 49 4.86 17.67 -19.08
CA ALA A 49 4.20 17.85 -20.37
C ALA A 49 5.10 18.53 -21.43
N SER A 50 6.07 19.34 -20.99
CA SER A 50 7.04 19.99 -21.88
C SER A 50 8.22 19.11 -22.29
N MET A 51 8.37 17.91 -21.69
CA MET A 51 9.46 17.00 -22.02
C MET A 51 9.22 16.27 -23.35
N PRO A 52 10.28 15.93 -24.09
CA PRO A 52 10.17 15.02 -25.22
C PRO A 52 9.60 13.66 -24.77
N SER A 53 8.58 13.16 -25.47
CA SER A 53 8.04 11.82 -25.23
C SER A 53 9.04 10.73 -25.66
N GLY A 54 9.33 9.76 -24.79
CA GLY A 54 10.18 8.59 -25.09
C GLY A 54 11.49 8.52 -24.28
N ILE A 55 12.40 7.61 -24.66
CA ILE A 55 13.72 7.47 -24.03
C ILE A 55 14.57 8.69 -24.42
N VAL A 56 14.78 9.60 -23.48
CA VAL A 56 15.62 10.78 -23.68
C VAL A 56 16.95 10.59 -22.96
N ASN A 57 18.06 10.80 -23.67
CA ASN A 57 19.38 10.84 -23.06
C ASN A 57 19.46 12.01 -22.07
N SER A 58 20.25 11.86 -20.99
CA SER A 58 20.48 12.90 -19.97
C SER A 58 20.95 14.24 -20.53
N GLY A 59 21.50 14.28 -21.75
CA GLY A 59 21.88 15.51 -22.46
C GLY A 59 20.75 16.28 -23.15
N MET A 60 19.51 15.76 -23.15
CA MET A 60 18.34 16.35 -23.83
C MET A 60 17.26 16.88 -22.88
N ILE A 61 17.40 16.67 -21.57
CA ILE A 61 16.47 17.15 -20.53
C ILE A 61 17.22 18.19 -19.69
N ASP A 62 16.59 19.34 -19.44
CA ASP A 62 17.16 20.35 -18.55
C ASP A 62 17.10 19.90 -17.07
N LEU A 63 17.85 20.57 -16.19
CA LEU A 63 17.88 20.22 -14.76
C LEU A 63 16.50 20.31 -14.10
N ASP A 64 15.64 21.23 -14.55
CA ASP A 64 14.27 21.35 -14.06
C ASP A 64 13.44 20.14 -14.44
N GLY A 65 13.62 19.65 -15.66
CA GLY A 65 12.98 18.43 -16.12
C GLY A 65 13.44 17.20 -15.32
N VAL A 66 14.74 17.05 -15.08
CA VAL A 66 15.26 15.97 -14.24
C VAL A 66 14.63 16.01 -12.84
N LYS A 67 14.46 17.19 -12.23
CA LYS A 67 13.79 17.32 -10.93
C LYS A 67 12.29 17.01 -10.97
N ALA A 68 11.59 17.45 -12.00
CA ALA A 68 10.17 17.14 -12.14
C ALA A 68 9.94 15.63 -12.28
N PHE A 69 10.77 14.96 -13.09
CA PHE A 69 10.69 13.51 -13.23
C PHE A 69 11.07 12.78 -11.94
N SER A 70 12.04 13.28 -11.16
CA SER A 70 12.40 12.66 -9.89
C SER A 70 11.24 12.68 -8.88
N THR A 71 10.46 13.75 -8.86
CA THR A 71 9.23 13.86 -8.05
C THR A 71 8.17 12.86 -8.54
N TYR A 72 7.98 12.75 -9.85
CA TYR A 72 7.05 11.76 -10.40
C TYR A 72 7.48 10.31 -10.11
N LEU A 73 8.79 10.03 -10.16
CA LEU A 73 9.35 8.75 -9.75
C LEU A 73 9.07 8.46 -8.27
N HIS A 74 9.29 9.44 -7.38
CA HIS A 74 9.01 9.31 -5.94
C HIS A 74 7.57 8.83 -5.70
N GLU A 75 6.59 9.54 -6.28
CA GLU A 75 5.17 9.18 -6.13
C GLU A 75 4.82 7.86 -6.83
N THR A 76 5.49 7.54 -7.93
CA THR A 76 5.30 6.25 -8.61
C THR A 76 5.84 5.09 -7.78
N VAL A 77 6.93 5.27 -7.04
CA VAL A 77 7.44 4.27 -6.09
C VAL A 77 6.42 4.02 -4.97
N HIS A 78 5.71 5.04 -4.48
CA HIS A 78 4.60 4.83 -3.54
C HIS A 78 3.49 3.97 -4.13
N TRP A 79 3.09 4.23 -5.38
CA TRP A 79 2.15 3.36 -6.07
C TRP A 79 2.67 1.91 -6.16
N TRP A 80 3.94 1.70 -6.53
CA TRP A 80 4.55 0.36 -6.57
C TRP A 80 4.60 -0.32 -5.20
N GLN A 81 4.86 0.42 -4.13
CA GLN A 81 4.82 -0.11 -2.77
C GLN A 81 3.42 -0.62 -2.44
N HIS A 82 2.36 0.08 -2.86
CA HIS A 82 0.97 -0.29 -2.58
C HIS A 82 0.42 -1.40 -3.48
N ILE A 83 0.74 -1.39 -4.77
CA ILE A 83 0.18 -2.33 -5.74
C ILE A 83 1.12 -3.51 -6.04
N GLY A 84 2.41 -3.36 -5.76
CA GLY A 84 3.48 -4.28 -6.19
C GLY A 84 4.26 -4.93 -5.05
N SER A 85 3.86 -4.70 -3.80
CA SER A 85 4.39 -5.43 -2.65
C SER A 85 3.32 -6.23 -1.93
N THR A 86 3.69 -7.36 -1.31
CA THR A 86 2.73 -8.18 -0.56
C THR A 86 2.07 -7.37 0.55
N TYR A 87 2.83 -6.66 1.38
CA TYR A 87 2.27 -5.84 2.46
C TYR A 87 1.36 -4.74 1.90
N GLY A 88 1.78 -4.06 0.84
CA GLY A 88 1.00 -3.02 0.17
C GLY A 88 -0.34 -3.52 -0.34
N LEU A 89 -0.38 -4.70 -0.98
CA LEU A 89 -1.61 -5.32 -1.42
C LEU A 89 -2.53 -5.60 -0.23
N MET A 90 -1.99 -6.20 0.84
CA MET A 90 -2.75 -6.50 2.05
C MET A 90 -3.35 -5.22 2.63
N LEU A 91 -2.53 -4.18 2.82
CA LEU A 91 -2.96 -2.88 3.32
C LEU A 91 -4.06 -2.25 2.46
N SER A 92 -3.84 -2.20 1.15
CA SER A 92 -4.77 -1.64 0.15
C SER A 92 -6.11 -2.37 0.13
N THR A 93 -6.09 -3.69 0.34
CA THR A 93 -7.28 -4.55 0.35
C THR A 93 -8.01 -4.56 1.70
N THR A 94 -7.45 -3.92 2.75
CA THR A 94 -8.13 -3.90 4.06
C THR A 94 -9.48 -3.16 4.03
N TYR A 95 -9.63 -2.10 3.22
CA TYR A 95 -10.90 -1.36 3.09
C TYR A 95 -12.01 -2.19 2.44
N PRO A 96 -11.80 -2.80 1.25
CA PRO A 96 -12.80 -3.71 0.68
C PRO A 96 -13.04 -4.90 1.60
N ALA A 97 -12.01 -5.53 2.17
CA ALA A 97 -12.16 -6.64 3.11
C ALA A 97 -13.06 -6.29 4.30
N GLN A 98 -12.95 -5.07 4.83
CA GLN A 98 -13.79 -4.60 5.93
C GLN A 98 -15.26 -4.47 5.53
N ALA A 99 -15.56 -3.98 4.32
CA ALA A 99 -16.93 -3.89 3.83
C ALA A 99 -17.52 -5.28 3.58
N HIS A 100 -16.74 -6.18 2.96
CA HIS A 100 -17.15 -7.56 2.66
C HIS A 100 -17.36 -8.41 3.92
N ALA A 101 -16.43 -8.37 4.88
CA ALA A 101 -16.53 -9.11 6.15
C ALA A 101 -17.76 -8.72 6.97
N ASN A 102 -18.31 -7.52 6.74
CA ASN A 102 -19.47 -7.00 7.46
C ASN A 102 -20.77 -7.05 6.66
N TYR A 103 -20.74 -7.41 5.38
CA TYR A 103 -21.87 -7.30 4.46
C TYR A 103 -23.13 -8.04 4.97
N ASP A 104 -23.02 -9.34 5.23
CA ASP A 104 -24.17 -10.15 5.66
C ASP A 104 -24.69 -9.74 7.04
N TYR A 105 -23.79 -9.34 7.95
CA TYR A 105 -24.17 -8.88 9.29
C TYR A 105 -24.91 -7.54 9.24
N LEU A 106 -24.46 -6.61 8.39
CA LEU A 106 -25.12 -5.32 8.16
C LEU A 106 -26.52 -5.50 7.55
N LYS A 107 -26.68 -6.39 6.55
CA LYS A 107 -28.01 -6.71 6.00
C LYS A 107 -28.89 -7.41 7.03
N GLY A 108 -28.32 -8.29 7.85
CA GLY A 108 -29.02 -8.91 8.98
C GLY A 108 -29.54 -7.88 9.99
N LEU A 109 -28.77 -6.83 10.26
CA LEU A 109 -29.18 -5.72 11.14
C LEU A 109 -30.32 -4.89 10.51
N ILE A 110 -30.23 -4.55 9.22
CA ILE A 110 -31.31 -3.86 8.50
C ILE A 110 -32.63 -4.64 8.67
N THR A 111 -32.62 -5.94 8.42
CA THR A 111 -33.82 -6.78 8.53
C THR A 111 -34.38 -6.86 9.95
N LYS A 112 -33.51 -6.90 10.98
CA LYS A 112 -33.94 -7.13 12.37
C LYS A 112 -34.34 -5.87 13.13
N VAL A 113 -33.68 -4.74 12.87
CA VAL A 113 -33.85 -3.51 13.67
C VAL A 113 -33.98 -2.25 12.82
N GLY A 114 -34.05 -2.38 11.50
CA GLY A 114 -34.11 -1.28 10.55
C GLY A 114 -32.75 -0.64 10.26
N PHE A 115 -32.73 0.27 9.30
CA PHE A 115 -31.52 0.98 8.89
C PHE A 115 -31.19 2.12 9.86
N LYS A 116 -30.23 1.89 10.77
CA LYS A 116 -29.84 2.80 11.87
C LYS A 116 -28.36 3.13 11.86
N LYS A 117 -27.96 4.35 12.21
CA LYS A 117 -26.56 4.82 12.28
C LYS A 117 -26.28 5.60 13.57
N SER A 118 -25.15 5.41 14.25
CA SER A 118 -24.07 4.47 13.93
C SER A 118 -24.34 3.07 14.50
N ILE A 119 -23.75 2.04 13.89
CA ILE A 119 -23.81 0.67 14.46
C ILE A 119 -23.17 0.64 15.85
N ARG A 120 -22.11 1.43 16.08
CA ARG A 120 -21.50 1.61 17.40
C ARG A 120 -22.50 2.02 18.47
N LYS A 121 -23.27 3.11 18.25
CA LYS A 121 -24.31 3.55 19.19
C LYS A 121 -25.46 2.56 19.29
N LEU A 122 -25.81 1.91 18.18
CA LEU A 122 -26.84 0.88 18.15
C LEU A 122 -26.51 -0.27 19.11
N ALA A 123 -25.26 -0.75 19.11
CA ALA A 123 -24.82 -1.85 19.97
C ALA A 123 -24.94 -1.53 21.49
N GLU A 124 -24.80 -0.26 21.86
CA GLU A 124 -24.97 0.23 23.24
C GLU A 124 -26.45 0.25 23.65
N SER A 125 -27.37 0.50 22.70
CA SER A 125 -28.81 0.61 22.94
C SER A 125 -29.57 -0.72 22.92
N LEU A 126 -29.01 -1.78 22.32
CA LEU A 126 -29.71 -3.04 22.11
C LEU A 126 -29.67 -3.96 23.35
N PRO A 127 -30.81 -4.56 23.75
CA PRO A 127 -30.87 -5.48 24.89
C PRO A 127 -30.24 -6.85 24.57
N GLY A 128 -29.84 -7.58 25.62
CA GLY A 128 -29.28 -8.93 25.51
C GLY A 128 -27.83 -8.97 25.01
N GLY A 129 -27.37 -10.14 24.53
CA GLY A 129 -26.04 -10.36 23.94
C GLY A 129 -25.84 -11.84 23.59
N GLY A 130 -25.27 -12.13 22.41
CA GLY A 130 -25.02 -13.50 21.94
C GLY A 130 -25.15 -13.67 20.44
N VAL A 131 -24.61 -14.78 19.91
CA VAL A 131 -24.61 -15.09 18.47
C VAL A 131 -26.04 -15.13 17.92
N GLY A 132 -26.28 -14.48 16.77
CA GLY A 132 -27.59 -14.43 16.11
C GLY A 132 -28.59 -13.38 16.63
N THR A 133 -28.30 -12.75 17.77
CA THR A 133 -29.08 -11.60 18.28
C THR A 133 -28.70 -10.30 17.57
N PRO A 134 -29.57 -9.27 17.51
CA PRO A 134 -29.21 -7.97 16.95
C PRO A 134 -27.95 -7.37 17.59
N ARG A 135 -27.80 -7.44 18.92
CA ARG A 135 -26.60 -6.95 19.60
C ARG A 135 -25.35 -7.76 19.23
N GLY A 136 -25.48 -9.08 19.10
CA GLY A 136 -24.39 -9.95 18.64
C GLY A 136 -23.93 -9.61 17.24
N LEU A 137 -24.85 -9.37 16.30
CA LEU A 137 -24.52 -8.92 14.94
C LEU A 137 -23.81 -7.57 14.95
N ALA A 138 -24.32 -6.60 15.72
CA ALA A 138 -23.70 -5.29 15.85
C ALA A 138 -22.28 -5.38 16.44
N ASN A 139 -22.07 -6.22 17.45
CA ASN A 139 -20.74 -6.45 18.04
C ASN A 139 -19.78 -7.11 17.05
N ILE A 140 -20.22 -8.07 16.22
CA ILE A 140 -19.37 -8.66 15.17
C ILE A 140 -18.93 -7.58 14.17
N VAL A 141 -19.87 -6.74 13.72
CA VAL A 141 -19.57 -5.64 12.80
C VAL A 141 -18.55 -4.66 13.38
N ILE A 142 -18.74 -4.28 14.64
CA ILE A 142 -17.83 -3.38 15.36
C ILE A 142 -16.45 -4.04 15.50
N ASN A 143 -16.37 -5.27 15.98
CA ASN A 143 -15.10 -5.96 16.19
C ASN A 143 -14.30 -6.09 14.88
N ASN A 144 -14.92 -6.62 13.81
CA ASN A 144 -14.29 -6.72 12.49
C ASN A 144 -13.75 -5.36 12.01
N HIS A 145 -14.51 -4.28 12.21
CA HIS A 145 -14.09 -2.93 11.84
C HIS A 145 -12.87 -2.46 12.65
N PHE A 146 -12.89 -2.63 13.98
CA PHE A 146 -11.80 -2.20 14.85
C PHE A 146 -10.56 -3.07 14.72
N ASP A 147 -10.70 -4.37 14.46
CA ASP A 147 -9.56 -5.26 14.18
C ASP A 147 -8.84 -4.85 12.90
N MET A 148 -9.56 -4.57 11.80
CA MET A 148 -8.93 -4.14 10.56
C MET A 148 -8.33 -2.72 10.67
N ASN A 149 -8.96 -1.81 11.42
CA ASN A 149 -8.33 -0.52 11.76
C ASN A 149 -7.04 -0.72 12.56
N ALA A 150 -7.09 -1.55 13.61
CA ALA A 150 -5.93 -1.80 14.46
C ALA A 150 -4.76 -2.41 13.66
N TYR A 151 -5.04 -3.33 12.74
CA TYR A 151 -4.01 -3.85 11.82
C TYR A 151 -3.37 -2.72 10.98
N ARG A 152 -4.16 -1.83 10.39
CA ARG A 152 -3.62 -0.68 9.64
C ARG A 152 -2.77 0.21 10.54
N ASP A 153 -3.33 0.65 11.65
CA ASP A 153 -2.71 1.63 12.53
C ASP A 153 -1.46 1.10 13.24
N LEU A 154 -1.40 -0.21 13.54
CA LEU A 154 -0.21 -0.84 14.15
C LEU A 154 0.92 -1.07 13.14
N THR A 155 0.62 -1.25 11.85
CA THR A 155 1.63 -1.55 10.83
C THR A 155 2.12 -0.30 10.11
N ILE A 156 1.32 0.78 10.04
CA ILE A 156 1.68 2.01 9.33
C ILE A 156 2.78 2.78 10.08
N SER A 157 2.60 3.07 11.37
CA SER A 157 3.60 3.81 12.15
C SER A 157 3.49 3.48 13.64
N PRO A 158 4.62 3.44 14.37
CA PRO A 158 4.57 3.27 15.83
C PRO A 158 3.80 4.40 16.55
N LEU A 159 3.73 5.59 15.95
CA LEU A 159 3.00 6.73 16.51
C LEU A 159 1.50 6.47 16.62
N SER A 160 0.91 5.79 15.63
CA SER A 160 -0.52 5.42 15.63
C SER A 160 -0.84 4.25 16.56
N GLY A 161 0.15 3.41 16.90
CA GLY A 161 -0.06 2.22 17.73
C GLY A 161 -0.49 2.52 19.18
N ASN A 162 0.00 3.61 19.78
CA ASN A 162 -0.25 3.91 21.20
C ASN A 162 -1.74 4.11 21.54
N GLU A 163 -2.47 4.85 20.70
CA GLU A 163 -3.90 5.09 20.91
C GLU A 163 -4.72 3.80 20.79
N ILE A 164 -4.33 2.92 19.85
CA ILE A 164 -5.02 1.67 19.56
C ILE A 164 -4.88 0.66 20.70
N VAL A 165 -3.66 0.53 21.23
CA VAL A 165 -3.37 -0.40 22.34
C VAL A 165 -4.18 -0.06 23.60
N GLN A 166 -4.55 1.20 23.79
CA GLN A 166 -5.35 1.66 24.93
C GLN A 166 -6.87 1.51 24.70
N SER A 167 -7.31 1.13 23.49
CA SER A 167 -8.72 0.99 23.17
C SER A 167 -9.34 -0.22 23.88
N PRO A 168 -10.52 -0.11 24.49
CA PRO A 168 -11.23 -1.27 25.07
C PRO A 168 -11.73 -2.26 24.01
N LEU A 169 -11.72 -1.86 22.73
CA LEU A 169 -12.10 -2.70 21.59
C LEU A 169 -10.89 -3.42 20.97
N PHE A 170 -9.69 -3.16 21.48
CA PHE A 170 -8.48 -3.82 21.01
C PHE A 170 -8.18 -5.06 21.86
N GLU A 171 -8.06 -6.21 21.21
CA GLU A 171 -7.73 -7.46 21.91
C GLU A 171 -6.22 -7.71 21.97
N SER A 172 -5.58 -7.89 20.81
CA SER A 172 -4.13 -8.11 20.71
C SER A 172 -3.68 -7.99 19.25
N PRO A 173 -2.39 -7.73 18.97
CA PRO A 173 -1.89 -7.70 17.59
C PRO A 173 -2.17 -9.00 16.85
N GLY A 174 -1.94 -10.15 17.49
CA GLY A 174 -2.18 -11.45 16.90
C GLY A 174 -3.64 -11.68 16.53
N HIS A 175 -4.60 -11.12 17.28
CA HIS A 175 -6.02 -11.18 16.92
C HIS A 175 -6.32 -10.34 15.68
N CYS A 176 -5.97 -9.06 15.70
CA CYS A 176 -6.34 -8.15 14.63
C CYS A 176 -5.63 -8.49 13.31
N TYR A 177 -4.40 -9.02 13.37
CA TYR A 177 -3.63 -9.47 12.20
C TYR A 177 -4.28 -10.73 11.59
N HIS A 178 -4.69 -11.70 12.41
CA HIS A 178 -5.42 -12.87 11.95
C HIS A 178 -6.74 -12.49 11.26
N ILE A 179 -7.52 -11.58 11.85
CA ILE A 179 -8.79 -11.13 11.27
C ILE A 179 -8.56 -10.39 9.95
N ALA A 180 -7.60 -9.45 9.92
CA ALA A 180 -7.30 -8.69 8.70
C ALA A 180 -6.81 -9.61 7.57
N TYR A 181 -5.71 -10.35 7.79
CA TYR A 181 -5.14 -11.22 6.76
C TYR A 181 -6.13 -12.30 6.31
N GLY A 182 -6.83 -12.95 7.24
CA GLY A 182 -7.77 -14.02 6.90
C GLY A 182 -8.89 -13.54 5.98
N ASN A 183 -9.49 -12.38 6.28
CA ASN A 183 -10.52 -11.82 5.43
C ASN A 183 -9.98 -11.33 4.08
N ILE A 184 -8.78 -10.75 4.04
CA ILE A 184 -8.15 -10.32 2.78
C ILE A 184 -7.86 -11.52 1.88
N VAL A 185 -7.22 -12.58 2.39
CA VAL A 185 -6.90 -13.77 1.61
C VAL A 185 -8.17 -14.43 1.06
N SER A 186 -9.23 -14.52 1.87
CA SER A 186 -10.53 -15.00 1.40
C SER A 186 -11.16 -14.10 0.34
N LEU A 187 -11.00 -12.78 0.44
CA LEU A 187 -11.50 -11.84 -0.56
C LEU A 187 -10.73 -11.95 -1.89
N LEU A 188 -9.40 -12.07 -1.85
CA LEU A 188 -8.58 -12.31 -3.04
C LEU A 188 -8.96 -13.63 -3.72
N ALA A 189 -9.15 -14.70 -2.94
CA ALA A 189 -9.63 -15.98 -3.45
C ALA A 189 -11.03 -15.88 -4.09
N SER A 190 -11.90 -14.98 -3.62
CA SER A 190 -13.25 -14.84 -4.19
C SER A 190 -13.28 -14.39 -5.65
N VAL A 191 -12.22 -13.71 -6.13
CA VAL A 191 -12.15 -13.13 -7.48
C VAL A 191 -11.37 -13.97 -8.49
N SER A 192 -10.57 -14.94 -8.05
CA SER A 192 -9.83 -15.86 -8.93
C SER A 192 -9.98 -17.33 -8.50
N ASP A 193 -9.57 -17.66 -7.28
CA ASP A 193 -9.50 -19.04 -6.79
C ASP A 193 -10.54 -19.35 -5.69
N ARG A 194 -11.83 -19.36 -6.06
CA ARG A 194 -12.95 -19.51 -5.09
C ARG A 194 -12.92 -20.80 -4.28
N ASN A 195 -12.23 -21.82 -4.77
CA ASN A 195 -12.14 -23.13 -4.13
C ASN A 195 -10.84 -23.31 -3.34
N HIS A 196 -9.98 -22.29 -3.26
CA HIS A 196 -8.69 -22.35 -2.57
C HIS A 196 -7.81 -23.51 -3.05
N ARG A 197 -7.74 -23.71 -4.37
CA ARG A 197 -6.87 -24.73 -4.99
C ARG A 197 -5.40 -24.31 -4.98
N ILE A 198 -5.15 -23.01 -5.07
CA ILE A 198 -3.84 -22.38 -5.17
C ILE A 198 -3.63 -21.43 -3.99
N ILE A 199 -4.56 -20.50 -3.74
CA ILE A 199 -4.45 -19.53 -2.66
C ILE A 199 -4.65 -20.23 -1.30
N PRO A 200 -3.70 -20.13 -0.35
CA PRO A 200 -3.81 -20.80 0.95
C PRO A 200 -5.10 -20.45 1.69
N HIS A 201 -5.83 -21.47 2.16
CA HIS A 201 -7.11 -21.23 2.82
C HIS A 201 -6.91 -20.78 4.29
N PRO A 202 -7.39 -19.58 4.69
CA PRO A 202 -7.23 -19.09 6.07
C PRO A 202 -8.08 -19.83 7.11
N LYS A 203 -9.02 -20.69 6.70
CA LYS A 203 -9.87 -21.47 7.62
C LYS A 203 -9.06 -22.32 8.60
N HIS A 204 -7.87 -22.76 8.21
CA HIS A 204 -6.99 -23.57 9.07
C HIS A 204 -6.30 -22.77 10.18
N TRP A 205 -6.37 -21.43 10.16
CA TRP A 205 -5.65 -20.58 11.10
C TRP A 205 -6.36 -20.44 12.46
N SER A 206 -7.69 -20.61 12.49
CA SER A 206 -8.51 -20.36 13.67
C SER A 206 -8.10 -21.19 14.90
N LYS A 207 -7.76 -22.47 14.69
CA LYS A 207 -7.36 -23.36 15.80
C LYS A 207 -5.97 -22.98 16.35
N PRO A 208 -4.90 -22.87 15.53
CA PRO A 208 -3.59 -22.43 16.01
C PRO A 208 -3.61 -21.08 16.73
N PHE A 209 -4.29 -20.05 16.19
CA PHE A 209 -4.37 -18.75 16.88
C PHE A 209 -5.13 -18.82 18.21
N ARG A 210 -6.15 -19.67 18.32
CA ARG A 210 -6.83 -19.94 19.59
C ARG A 210 -5.87 -20.58 20.60
N GLU A 211 -5.09 -21.57 20.18
CA GLU A 211 -4.11 -22.21 21.06
C GLU A 211 -3.05 -21.23 21.58
N LEU A 212 -2.57 -20.29 20.74
CA LEU A 212 -1.64 -19.23 21.16
C LEU A 212 -2.27 -18.32 22.23
N ARG A 213 -3.54 -17.98 22.07
CA ARG A 213 -4.31 -17.17 23.03
C ARG A 213 -4.51 -17.89 24.35
N GLU A 214 -4.92 -19.15 24.31
CA GLU A 214 -5.13 -20.00 25.50
C GLU A 214 -3.83 -20.20 26.29
N ARG A 215 -2.70 -20.33 25.58
CA ARG A 215 -1.36 -20.42 26.20
C ARG A 215 -0.80 -19.08 26.66
N LYS A 216 -1.51 -17.98 26.42
CA LYS A 216 -1.06 -16.61 26.72
C LYS A 216 0.32 -16.30 26.12
N GLU A 217 0.51 -16.67 24.86
CA GLU A 217 1.70 -16.30 24.11
C GLU A 217 1.75 -14.79 23.90
N GLU A 218 2.91 -14.17 24.07
CA GLU A 218 3.09 -12.72 23.96
C GLU A 218 2.58 -12.21 22.61
N GLY A 219 1.75 -11.17 22.62
CA GLY A 219 1.09 -10.62 21.43
C GLY A 219 -0.21 -11.30 20.98
N TYR A 220 -0.66 -12.39 21.63
CA TYR A 220 -1.84 -13.18 21.20
C TYR A 220 -3.02 -13.22 22.18
N PHE A 221 -2.94 -12.50 23.30
CA PHE A 221 -4.02 -12.43 24.29
C PHE A 221 -4.23 -11.00 24.81
N ALA A 222 -5.43 -10.73 25.32
CA ALA A 222 -5.80 -9.43 25.88
C ALA A 222 -4.88 -9.03 27.05
N GLY A 223 -4.32 -7.82 26.96
CA GLY A 223 -3.36 -7.29 27.94
C GLY A 223 -1.96 -7.88 27.85
N SER A 224 -1.65 -8.63 26.77
CA SER A 224 -0.27 -9.04 26.49
C SER A 224 0.65 -7.84 26.25
N ARG A 225 1.95 -8.02 26.46
CA ARG A 225 2.95 -7.03 26.07
C ARG A 225 2.91 -6.85 24.56
N ILE A 226 2.96 -5.59 24.12
CA ILE A 226 2.95 -5.22 22.71
C ILE A 226 4.29 -4.58 22.40
N LEU A 227 4.95 -5.11 21.37
CA LEU A 227 6.19 -4.58 20.86
C LEU A 227 5.83 -3.56 19.78
N LEU A 228 6.19 -2.30 20.02
CA LEU A 228 6.19 -1.26 19.00
C LEU A 228 7.62 -1.13 18.46
N TYR A 229 7.74 -1.13 17.14
CA TYR A 229 9.02 -1.03 16.44
C TYR A 229 9.39 0.44 16.25
N PRO A 230 10.69 0.78 16.12
CA PRO A 230 11.13 2.18 15.98
C PRO A 230 10.58 2.87 14.73
N ILE A 231 10.20 2.09 13.71
CA ILE A 231 9.61 2.54 12.45
C ILE A 231 8.51 1.56 12.02
N GLY A 232 7.58 1.99 11.18
CA GLY A 232 6.56 1.18 10.51
C GLY A 232 6.64 1.30 8.99
N ALA A 233 5.59 0.85 8.31
CA ALA A 233 5.51 0.89 6.85
C ALA A 233 5.63 2.30 6.27
N TYR A 234 5.11 3.32 6.98
CA TYR A 234 5.14 4.70 6.54
C TYR A 234 6.57 5.21 6.38
N GLU A 235 7.38 5.08 7.43
CA GLU A 235 8.78 5.49 7.41
C GLU A 235 9.59 4.69 6.37
N ILE A 236 9.30 3.39 6.21
CA ILE A 236 9.95 2.53 5.21
C ILE A 236 9.59 2.96 3.78
N PHE A 237 8.31 3.24 3.52
CA PHE A 237 7.82 3.67 2.21
C PHE A 237 8.47 4.99 1.77
N GLU A 238 8.44 5.98 2.66
CA GLU A 238 9.02 7.31 2.44
C GLU A 238 10.55 7.24 2.26
N GLY A 239 11.23 6.46 3.11
CA GLY A 239 12.68 6.26 3.01
C GLY A 239 13.10 5.60 1.70
N GLN A 240 12.36 4.58 1.24
CA GLN A 240 12.63 3.89 -0.02
C GLN A 240 12.37 4.81 -1.22
N ALA A 241 11.23 5.50 -1.26
CA ALA A 241 10.87 6.42 -2.35
C ALA A 241 11.85 7.59 -2.44
N ARG A 242 12.21 8.19 -1.30
CA ARG A 242 13.21 9.27 -1.23
C ARG A 242 14.58 8.82 -1.72
N MET A 243 15.07 7.66 -1.27
CA MET A 243 16.39 7.18 -1.69
C MET A 243 16.43 6.80 -3.17
N ALA A 244 15.35 6.23 -3.71
CA ALA A 244 15.22 5.98 -5.14
C ALA A 244 15.25 7.28 -5.97
N GLN A 245 14.54 8.31 -5.51
CA GLN A 245 14.57 9.65 -6.11
C GLN A 245 15.98 10.27 -6.07
N LEU A 246 16.68 10.16 -4.95
CA LEU A 246 18.05 10.66 -4.81
C LEU A 246 19.03 9.91 -5.71
N GLN A 247 18.91 8.59 -5.83
CA GLN A 247 19.68 7.81 -6.80
C GLN A 247 19.44 8.29 -8.23
N TYR A 248 18.17 8.47 -8.62
CA TYR A 248 17.84 9.00 -9.94
C TYR A 248 18.49 10.37 -10.20
N LEU A 249 18.35 11.31 -9.26
CA LEU A 249 18.96 12.63 -9.35
C LEU A 249 20.49 12.57 -9.47
N HIS A 250 21.12 11.69 -8.69
CA HIS A 250 22.56 11.49 -8.72
C HIS A 250 23.02 11.00 -10.10
N PHE A 251 22.45 9.92 -10.62
CA PHE A 251 22.85 9.36 -11.92
C PHE A 251 22.46 10.25 -13.10
N ALA A 252 21.28 10.88 -13.07
CA ALA A 252 20.83 11.80 -14.12
C ALA A 252 21.71 13.04 -14.25
N THR A 253 22.36 13.46 -13.16
CA THR A 253 23.26 14.62 -13.14
C THR A 253 24.74 14.24 -13.25
N GLY A 254 25.07 12.98 -13.55
CA GLY A 254 26.46 12.53 -13.63
C GLY A 254 27.23 12.65 -12.30
N GLY A 255 26.52 12.49 -11.18
CA GLY A 255 27.07 12.52 -9.83
C GLY A 255 27.17 13.90 -9.19
N VAL A 256 26.73 14.97 -9.87
CA VAL A 256 26.79 16.34 -9.34
C VAL A 256 25.92 16.51 -8.09
N LEU A 257 24.74 15.88 -8.06
CA LEU A 257 23.91 15.82 -6.85
C LEU A 257 24.38 14.67 -5.96
N GLY A 258 25.25 14.99 -5.00
CA GLY A 258 25.74 14.06 -3.97
C GLY A 258 24.98 14.16 -2.64
N LEU A 259 25.39 13.34 -1.66
CA LEU A 259 24.74 13.26 -0.35
C LEU A 259 24.79 14.60 0.41
N ASP A 260 25.92 15.32 0.37
CA ASP A 260 26.06 16.66 0.97
C ASP A 260 25.06 17.69 0.41
N ALA A 261 24.73 17.58 -0.87
CA ALA A 261 23.76 18.47 -1.51
C ALA A 261 22.34 18.14 -1.04
N ALA A 262 22.02 16.84 -0.89
CA ALA A 262 20.75 16.38 -0.34
C ALA A 262 20.57 16.80 1.14
N ASP A 263 21.64 16.71 1.94
CA ASP A 263 21.64 17.15 3.34
C ASP A 263 21.38 18.66 3.45
N LYS A 264 22.08 19.48 2.65
CA LYS A 264 21.86 20.94 2.62
C LYS A 264 20.46 21.32 2.14
N ALA A 265 19.89 20.50 1.26
CA ALA A 265 18.52 20.65 0.79
C ALA A 265 17.47 20.04 1.72
N LYS A 266 17.87 19.52 2.89
CA LYS A 266 16.97 18.94 3.92
C LYS A 266 16.14 17.76 3.40
N MET A 267 16.65 17.03 2.42
CA MET A 267 15.93 15.91 1.79
C MET A 267 15.80 14.68 2.68
N PHE A 268 16.42 14.70 3.87
CA PHE A 268 16.32 13.68 4.91
C PHE A 268 15.62 14.17 6.18
N ASP A 269 15.09 15.39 6.20
CA ASP A 269 14.40 15.92 7.38
C ASP A 269 13.04 15.21 7.57
N GLY A 270 12.66 14.95 8.82
CA GLY A 270 11.41 14.25 9.16
C GLY A 270 11.41 12.79 8.67
N VAL A 271 10.23 12.29 8.28
CA VAL A 271 10.04 10.87 7.90
C VAL A 271 11.00 10.39 6.80
N TYR A 272 11.39 11.28 5.88
CA TYR A 272 12.22 10.93 4.72
C TYR A 272 13.60 10.39 5.09
N GLY A 273 14.11 10.69 6.29
CA GLY A 273 15.39 10.19 6.80
C GLY A 273 15.28 9.14 7.91
N GLU A 274 14.10 8.91 8.50
CA GLU A 274 13.92 8.08 9.70
C GLU A 274 14.31 6.61 9.46
N ALA A 275 13.80 5.99 8.39
CA ALA A 275 14.13 4.61 8.08
C ALA A 275 15.62 4.43 7.75
N PHE A 276 16.23 5.35 6.98
CA PHE A 276 17.65 5.27 6.65
C PHE A 276 18.54 5.44 7.89
N SER A 277 18.22 6.39 8.76
CA SER A 277 18.93 6.61 10.02
C SER A 277 18.82 5.40 10.95
N THR A 278 17.62 4.82 11.03
CA THR A 278 17.38 3.57 11.77
C THR A 278 18.18 2.41 11.20
N PHE A 279 18.25 2.27 9.88
CA PHE A 279 19.08 1.26 9.21
C PHE A 279 20.57 1.41 9.57
N LEU A 280 21.14 2.62 9.45
CA LEU A 280 22.55 2.87 9.81
C LEU A 280 22.81 2.52 11.27
N HIS A 281 21.92 2.94 12.17
CA HIS A 281 22.03 2.64 13.60
C HIS A 281 22.00 1.12 13.89
N LEU A 282 21.03 0.39 13.33
CA LEU A 282 20.87 -1.04 13.59
C LEU A 282 21.99 -1.90 12.96
N THR A 283 22.51 -1.45 11.81
CA THR A 283 23.62 -2.12 11.11
C THR A 283 24.99 -1.71 11.63
N GLU A 284 25.09 -0.64 12.42
CA GLU A 284 26.35 0.01 12.84
C GLU A 284 27.23 0.44 11.65
N LEU A 285 26.59 0.82 10.55
CA LEU A 285 27.27 1.42 9.40
C LEU A 285 27.40 2.92 9.58
N GLU A 286 28.53 3.46 9.12
CA GLU A 286 28.69 4.91 9.00
C GLU A 286 27.82 5.46 7.87
N ARG A 287 27.47 6.75 7.96
CA ARG A 287 26.79 7.46 6.87
C ARG A 287 27.71 7.41 5.64
N PRO A 288 27.23 6.91 4.48
CA PRO A 288 28.06 6.77 3.29
C PRO A 288 28.50 8.13 2.77
N SER A 289 29.59 8.18 2.01
CA SER A 289 30.10 9.42 1.42
C SER A 289 29.42 9.82 0.10
N SER A 290 28.65 8.91 -0.51
CA SER A 290 28.01 9.12 -1.82
C SER A 290 26.67 8.37 -1.93
N ILE A 291 25.85 8.79 -2.91
CA ILE A 291 24.52 8.20 -3.18
C ILE A 291 24.62 6.83 -3.87
N ASP A 292 25.67 6.61 -4.65
CA ASP A 292 25.96 5.34 -5.35
C ASP A 292 26.66 4.30 -4.45
N HIS A 293 26.86 4.61 -3.16
CA HIS A 293 27.53 3.73 -2.21
C HIS A 293 26.72 2.44 -1.97
N PRO A 294 27.37 1.25 -1.84
CA PRO A 294 26.69 -0.04 -1.60
C PRO A 294 25.75 -0.05 -0.39
N THR A 295 26.02 0.77 0.62
CA THR A 295 25.16 0.96 1.80
C THR A 295 23.77 1.46 1.45
N ILE A 296 23.65 2.40 0.48
CA ILE A 296 22.36 2.90 0.01
C ILE A 296 21.62 1.80 -0.74
N ALA A 297 22.34 1.03 -1.56
CA ALA A 297 21.77 -0.10 -2.29
C ALA A 297 21.22 -1.18 -1.35
N LEU A 298 21.96 -1.52 -0.29
CA LEU A 298 21.52 -2.47 0.73
C LEU A 298 20.32 -1.94 1.51
N PHE A 299 20.28 -0.64 1.85
CA PHE A 299 19.12 -0.03 2.50
C PHE A 299 17.84 -0.21 1.67
N LEU A 300 17.89 0.13 0.38
CA LEU A 300 16.76 -0.03 -0.55
C LEU A 300 16.31 -1.48 -0.66
N LEU A 301 17.27 -2.43 -0.72
CA LEU A 301 16.97 -3.85 -0.73
C LEU A 301 16.28 -4.29 0.56
N ILE A 302 16.77 -3.87 1.73
CA ILE A 302 16.12 -4.20 3.02
C ILE A 302 14.71 -3.61 3.10
N CYS A 303 14.47 -2.41 2.57
CA CYS A 303 13.13 -1.84 2.47
C CYS A 303 12.21 -2.76 1.64
N ASP A 304 12.67 -3.21 0.46
CA ASP A 304 11.89 -4.11 -0.39
C ASP A 304 11.59 -5.45 0.32
N LEU A 305 12.58 -6.06 0.99
CA LEU A 305 12.40 -7.31 1.73
C LEU A 305 11.42 -7.16 2.92
N ALA A 306 11.44 -6.01 3.58
CA ALA A 306 10.56 -5.73 4.71
C ALA A 306 9.09 -5.67 4.29
N ILE A 307 8.79 -5.13 3.11
CA ILE A 307 7.41 -4.94 2.62
C ILE A 307 6.90 -6.11 1.76
N ASN A 308 7.72 -7.13 1.51
CA ASN A 308 7.36 -8.34 0.78
C ASN A 308 7.42 -9.60 1.66
N PRO A 309 6.57 -9.72 2.70
CA PRO A 309 6.44 -10.99 3.43
C PRO A 309 5.81 -12.08 2.58
N GLY A 310 6.19 -13.34 2.84
CA GLY A 310 5.58 -14.53 2.21
C GLY A 310 4.69 -15.35 3.15
N SER A 311 4.80 -15.11 4.47
CA SER A 311 4.10 -15.86 5.51
C SER A 311 2.59 -15.59 5.51
N GLY A 312 1.80 -16.62 5.20
CA GLY A 312 0.34 -16.57 5.14
C GLY A 312 -0.23 -16.12 3.78
N PHE A 313 0.58 -15.45 2.95
CA PHE A 313 0.29 -15.15 1.54
C PHE A 313 1.60 -14.75 0.84
N PRO A 314 1.94 -15.30 -0.35
CA PRO A 314 1.23 -16.35 -1.08
C PRO A 314 1.44 -17.75 -0.50
N PHE A 315 2.38 -17.93 0.43
CA PHE A 315 2.68 -19.24 1.00
C PHE A 315 1.81 -19.56 2.23
N PRO A 316 1.61 -20.84 2.55
CA PRO A 316 0.92 -21.24 3.77
C PRO A 316 1.59 -20.68 5.03
N LEU A 317 0.79 -20.27 6.02
CA LEU A 317 1.30 -19.94 7.33
C LEU A 317 1.69 -21.20 8.10
N VAL A 318 2.99 -21.40 8.31
CA VAL A 318 3.53 -22.58 9.02
C VAL A 318 3.79 -22.26 10.50
N HIS A 319 4.42 -21.11 10.79
CA HIS A 319 4.85 -20.72 12.13
C HIS A 319 3.96 -19.64 12.75
N PHE A 320 2.81 -20.04 13.28
CA PHE A 320 1.82 -19.12 13.84
C PHE A 320 2.33 -18.21 14.95
N LYS A 321 3.28 -18.67 15.79
CA LYS A 321 3.81 -17.89 16.91
C LYS A 321 4.55 -16.63 16.44
N THR A 322 5.25 -16.73 15.31
CA THR A 322 6.07 -15.63 14.77
C THR A 322 5.31 -14.75 13.79
N PHE A 323 4.06 -15.11 13.46
CA PHE A 323 3.24 -14.44 12.43
C PHE A 323 3.29 -12.92 12.49
N ILE A 324 3.04 -12.30 13.66
CA ILE A 324 3.10 -10.82 13.81
C ILE A 324 4.42 -10.26 13.26
N ARG A 325 5.56 -10.80 13.70
CA ARG A 325 6.89 -10.37 13.27
C ARG A 325 7.15 -10.69 11.80
N ASP A 326 6.61 -11.79 11.31
CA ASP A 326 6.86 -12.29 9.96
C ASP A 326 6.11 -11.47 8.89
N ILE A 327 5.08 -10.69 9.25
CA ILE A 327 4.32 -9.87 8.31
C ILE A 327 4.36 -8.35 8.58
N GLU A 328 4.73 -7.92 9.79
CA GLU A 328 4.80 -6.50 10.15
C GLU A 328 6.08 -5.86 9.56
N PRO A 329 5.96 -4.82 8.69
CA PRO A 329 7.12 -4.25 8.00
C PRO A 329 8.21 -3.72 8.94
N GLY A 330 7.86 -3.04 10.04
CA GLY A 330 8.83 -2.54 11.02
C GLY A 330 9.65 -3.65 11.68
N ALA A 331 8.99 -4.74 12.07
CA ALA A 331 9.56 -5.92 12.66
C ALA A 331 10.54 -6.59 11.69
N ARG A 332 10.09 -6.78 10.45
CA ARG A 332 10.91 -7.35 9.38
C ARG A 332 12.12 -6.49 9.11
N PHE A 333 11.95 -5.17 8.96
CA PHE A 333 13.05 -4.23 8.75
C PHE A 333 14.09 -4.31 9.86
N VAL A 334 13.67 -4.26 11.13
CA VAL A 334 14.58 -4.37 12.29
C VAL A 334 15.31 -5.71 12.29
N CYS A 335 14.59 -6.81 12.02
CA CYS A 335 15.18 -8.14 11.94
C CYS A 335 16.21 -8.24 10.81
N LEU A 336 15.88 -7.77 9.61
CA LEU A 336 16.76 -7.78 8.43
C LEU A 336 18.04 -6.97 8.67
N CYS A 337 17.93 -5.77 9.25
CA CYS A 337 19.10 -4.96 9.62
C CYS A 337 20.02 -5.71 10.60
N ARG A 338 19.43 -6.33 11.63
CA ARG A 338 20.19 -7.11 12.61
C ARG A 338 20.80 -8.37 12.00
N MET A 339 20.12 -9.04 11.07
CA MET A 339 20.67 -10.21 10.37
C MET A 339 21.85 -9.80 9.47
N ALA A 340 21.72 -8.70 8.73
CA ALA A 340 22.81 -8.16 7.91
C ALA A 340 24.07 -7.89 8.75
N ARG A 341 23.91 -7.34 9.96
CA ARG A 341 25.04 -7.10 10.87
C ARG A 341 25.58 -8.37 11.54
N LEU A 342 24.71 -9.15 12.16
CA LEU A 342 25.12 -10.19 13.13
C LEU A 342 25.33 -11.57 12.52
N LYS A 343 24.70 -11.85 11.37
CA LYS A 343 24.66 -13.19 10.76
C LYS A 343 25.18 -13.22 9.33
N CYS A 344 25.01 -12.13 8.58
CA CYS A 344 25.39 -12.04 7.18
C CYS A 344 26.24 -10.79 6.88
N PRO A 345 27.30 -10.47 7.64
CA PRO A 345 28.08 -9.24 7.47
C PRO A 345 28.71 -9.09 6.08
N GLU A 346 28.86 -10.18 5.33
CA GLU A 346 29.34 -10.16 3.95
C GLU A 346 28.42 -9.41 2.97
N VAL A 347 27.14 -9.19 3.33
CA VAL A 347 26.19 -8.47 2.46
C VAL A 347 26.40 -6.96 2.47
N LEU A 348 27.09 -6.40 3.47
CA LEU A 348 27.21 -4.95 3.71
C LEU A 348 27.90 -4.17 2.58
N GLY A 349 28.67 -4.86 1.74
CA GLY A 349 29.36 -4.27 0.59
C GLY A 349 29.22 -5.09 -0.69
N LEU A 350 28.18 -5.92 -0.78
CA LEU A 350 28.03 -6.88 -1.88
C LEU A 350 27.49 -6.24 -3.16
N VAL A 351 26.64 -5.21 -3.05
CA VAL A 351 26.08 -4.54 -4.24
C VAL A 351 27.14 -3.65 -4.88
N ARG A 352 27.49 -3.94 -6.14
CA ARG A 352 28.43 -3.17 -6.97
C ARG A 352 27.79 -2.79 -8.29
N ASP A 353 27.14 -3.75 -8.92
CA ASP A 353 26.59 -3.59 -10.26
C ASP A 353 25.09 -3.32 -10.28
N TYR A 354 24.43 -3.37 -9.12
CA TYR A 354 22.99 -3.29 -8.97
C TYR A 354 22.28 -4.41 -9.74
N SER A 355 22.89 -5.59 -9.86
CA SER A 355 22.38 -6.66 -10.73
C SER A 355 21.26 -7.48 -10.09
N ARG A 356 20.50 -8.21 -10.92
CA ARG A 356 19.50 -9.18 -10.46
C ARG A 356 20.13 -10.29 -9.60
N GLU A 357 21.33 -10.72 -9.97
CA GLU A 357 22.08 -11.76 -9.25
C GLU A 357 22.53 -11.27 -7.87
N GLU A 358 22.98 -10.01 -7.76
CA GLU A 358 23.30 -9.40 -6.46
C GLU A 358 22.05 -9.28 -5.59
N TYR A 359 20.94 -8.80 -6.15
CA TYR A 359 19.64 -8.76 -5.47
C TYR A 359 19.26 -10.15 -4.93
N LYS A 360 19.32 -11.17 -5.80
CA LYS A 360 18.99 -12.55 -5.45
C LYS A 360 19.89 -13.06 -4.32
N ALA A 361 21.21 -12.94 -4.49
CA ALA A 361 22.17 -13.47 -3.52
C ALA A 361 22.03 -12.85 -2.12
N ILE A 362 21.80 -11.53 -2.04
CA ILE A 362 21.62 -10.84 -0.75
C ILE A 362 20.27 -11.24 -0.14
N SER A 363 19.21 -11.24 -0.95
CA SER A 363 17.87 -11.54 -0.45
C SER A 363 17.74 -12.98 0.07
N GLU A 364 18.32 -13.96 -0.63
CA GLU A 364 18.37 -15.36 -0.17
C GLU A 364 19.14 -15.50 1.15
N LYS A 365 20.28 -14.81 1.30
CA LYS A 365 21.07 -14.84 2.55
C LYS A 365 20.29 -14.27 3.73
N LEU A 366 19.74 -13.08 3.58
CA LEU A 366 19.02 -12.40 4.66
C LEU A 366 17.72 -13.12 5.04
N CYS A 367 16.92 -13.53 4.05
CA CYS A 367 15.67 -14.23 4.30
C CYS A 367 15.92 -15.66 4.83
N GLY A 368 16.96 -16.34 4.34
CA GLY A 368 17.40 -17.64 4.88
C GLY A 368 17.80 -17.55 6.36
N ALA A 369 18.46 -16.47 6.78
CA ALA A 369 18.78 -16.23 8.19
C ALA A 369 17.54 -15.98 9.07
N MET A 370 16.44 -15.48 8.48
CA MET A 370 15.14 -15.32 9.13
C MET A 370 14.23 -16.55 9.04
N VAL A 371 14.61 -17.55 8.23
CA VAL A 371 13.77 -18.71 7.84
C VAL A 371 12.49 -18.25 7.15
N GLU A 372 12.64 -17.32 6.20
CA GLU A 372 11.56 -16.69 5.44
C GLU A 372 11.82 -16.81 3.93
N HIS A 373 10.77 -16.72 3.12
CA HIS A 373 10.89 -16.72 1.67
C HIS A 373 11.45 -15.37 1.16
N PRO A 374 12.48 -15.37 0.30
CA PRO A 374 12.95 -14.15 -0.35
C PRO A 374 11.92 -13.62 -1.37
N PRO A 375 11.88 -12.30 -1.63
CA PRO A 375 10.89 -11.71 -2.54
C PRO A 375 10.90 -12.27 -3.97
N LEU A 376 12.04 -12.79 -4.45
CA LEU A 376 12.09 -13.45 -5.76
C LEU A 376 11.34 -14.78 -5.79
N GLU A 377 11.36 -15.57 -4.71
CA GLU A 377 10.55 -16.79 -4.60
C GLU A 377 9.06 -16.45 -4.54
N ILE A 378 8.71 -15.39 -3.79
CA ILE A 378 7.34 -14.88 -3.70
C ILE A 378 6.86 -14.42 -5.09
N ALA A 379 7.67 -13.64 -5.80
CA ALA A 379 7.36 -13.18 -7.16
C ALA A 379 7.25 -14.34 -8.16
N GLN A 380 8.10 -15.36 -8.02
CA GLN A 380 8.02 -16.57 -8.82
C GLN A 380 6.70 -17.31 -8.62
N GLU A 381 6.31 -17.56 -7.36
CA GLU A 381 5.06 -18.25 -7.02
C GLU A 381 3.85 -17.52 -7.61
N LEU A 382 3.78 -16.20 -7.42
CA LEU A 382 2.70 -15.38 -7.94
C LEU A 382 2.71 -15.28 -9.47
N SER A 383 3.89 -15.32 -10.10
CA SER A 383 3.99 -15.40 -11.56
C SER A 383 3.39 -16.71 -12.07
N LEU A 384 3.63 -17.84 -11.40
CA LEU A 384 3.06 -19.13 -11.77
C LEU A 384 1.53 -19.13 -11.66
N TRP A 385 0.97 -18.39 -10.70
CA TRP A 385 -0.48 -18.26 -10.57
C TRP A 385 -1.11 -17.65 -11.83
N THR A 386 -0.42 -16.71 -12.49
CA THR A 386 -0.96 -16.04 -13.69
C THR A 386 -1.19 -16.98 -14.87
N ASP A 387 -0.47 -18.11 -14.90
CA ASP A 387 -0.62 -19.15 -15.92
C ASP A 387 -1.66 -20.22 -15.54
N ALA A 388 -2.17 -20.20 -14.31
CA ALA A 388 -3.13 -21.19 -13.83
C ALA A 388 -4.57 -20.90 -14.30
N PRO A 389 -5.39 -21.94 -14.57
CA PRO A 389 -6.77 -21.76 -15.01
C PRO A 389 -7.62 -20.87 -14.09
N GLU A 390 -7.40 -20.96 -12.77
CA GLU A 390 -8.08 -20.18 -11.74
C GLU A 390 -7.88 -18.66 -11.90
N PHE A 391 -6.77 -18.21 -12.51
CA PHE A 391 -6.45 -16.79 -12.68
C PHE A 391 -6.65 -16.28 -14.10
N SER A 392 -6.87 -17.18 -15.07
CA SER A 392 -7.02 -16.84 -16.49
C SER A 392 -8.04 -15.72 -16.75
N SER A 393 -9.20 -15.78 -16.09
CA SER A 393 -10.24 -14.74 -16.21
C SER A 393 -9.74 -13.40 -15.68
N LEU A 394 -9.16 -13.37 -14.47
CA LEU A 394 -8.66 -12.14 -13.86
C LEU A 394 -7.54 -11.50 -14.69
N MET A 395 -6.65 -12.30 -15.27
CA MET A 395 -5.59 -11.79 -16.13
C MET A 395 -6.11 -11.31 -17.49
N THR A 396 -7.16 -11.94 -18.03
CA THR A 396 -7.86 -11.44 -19.23
C THR A 396 -8.52 -10.08 -18.95
N GLU A 397 -9.13 -9.90 -17.77
CA GLU A 397 -9.69 -8.60 -17.35
C GLU A 397 -8.59 -7.52 -17.30
N TYR A 398 -7.40 -7.85 -16.79
CA TYR A 398 -6.26 -6.93 -16.79
C TYR A 398 -5.78 -6.57 -18.20
N GLU A 399 -5.68 -7.55 -19.10
CA GLU A 399 -5.22 -7.32 -20.47
C GLU A 399 -6.20 -6.45 -21.26
N THR A 400 -7.50 -6.74 -21.14
CA THR A 400 -8.57 -6.05 -21.87
C THR A 400 -9.06 -4.78 -21.17
N PHE A 401 -8.72 -4.61 -19.89
CA PHE A 401 -9.22 -3.59 -18.98
C PHE A 401 -10.75 -3.62 -18.77
N ARG A 402 -11.37 -4.76 -19.06
CA ARG A 402 -12.81 -5.00 -18.86
C ARG A 402 -13.01 -5.91 -17.67
N PHE A 403 -13.31 -5.30 -16.52
CA PHE A 403 -13.47 -6.04 -15.27
C PHE A 403 -14.93 -6.41 -15.03
N GLU A 404 -15.17 -7.60 -14.47
CA GLU A 404 -16.48 -7.92 -13.92
C GLU A 404 -16.86 -6.94 -12.80
N LYS A 405 -18.14 -6.53 -12.77
CA LYS A 405 -18.68 -5.61 -11.76
C LYS A 405 -18.60 -6.16 -10.32
N SER A 406 -18.53 -7.48 -10.16
CA SER A 406 -18.41 -8.10 -8.84
C SER A 406 -17.01 -7.89 -8.26
N ASN A 407 -16.91 -7.25 -7.09
CA ASN A 407 -15.62 -6.99 -6.41
C ASN A 407 -14.59 -6.28 -7.31
N VAL A 408 -15.05 -5.38 -8.18
CA VAL A 408 -14.23 -4.72 -9.21
C VAL A 408 -12.95 -4.07 -8.66
N ALA A 409 -13.03 -3.38 -7.51
CA ALA A 409 -11.84 -2.79 -6.90
C ALA A 409 -10.78 -3.86 -6.53
N VAL A 410 -11.21 -5.01 -5.99
CA VAL A 410 -10.32 -6.12 -5.66
C VAL A 410 -9.72 -6.74 -6.91
N ARG A 411 -10.51 -6.90 -7.99
CA ARG A 411 -10.02 -7.43 -9.27
C ARG A 411 -8.96 -6.53 -9.89
N ILE A 412 -9.21 -5.22 -9.90
CA ILE A 412 -8.24 -4.24 -10.38
C ILE A 412 -6.96 -4.33 -9.54
N LEU A 413 -7.06 -4.25 -8.21
CA LEU A 413 -5.88 -4.28 -7.35
C LEU A 413 -5.08 -5.58 -7.50
N PHE A 414 -5.76 -6.73 -7.47
CA PHE A 414 -5.09 -8.02 -7.47
C PHE A 414 -4.46 -8.36 -8.82
N SER A 415 -5.14 -8.03 -9.92
CA SER A 415 -4.60 -8.27 -11.26
C SER A 415 -3.37 -7.41 -11.57
N HIS A 416 -3.35 -6.15 -11.11
CA HIS A 416 -2.17 -5.28 -11.23
C HIS A 416 -1.02 -5.78 -10.34
N PHE A 417 -1.31 -6.26 -9.13
CA PHE A 417 -0.31 -6.92 -8.29
C PHE A 417 0.31 -8.14 -8.96
N LEU A 418 -0.52 -9.04 -9.53
CA LEU A 418 -0.03 -10.22 -10.23
C LEU A 418 0.83 -9.86 -11.44
N ALA A 419 0.40 -8.87 -12.24
CA ALA A 419 1.18 -8.36 -13.36
C ALA A 419 2.52 -7.75 -12.92
N PHE A 420 2.51 -6.99 -11.81
CA PHE A 420 3.73 -6.42 -11.21
C PHE A 420 4.68 -7.51 -10.74
N MET A 421 4.19 -8.53 -10.04
CA MET A 421 5.00 -9.62 -9.50
C MET A 421 5.63 -10.48 -10.60
N ARG A 422 4.93 -10.68 -11.73
CA ARG A 422 5.49 -11.32 -12.93
C ARG A 422 6.69 -10.54 -13.48
N ASP A 423 6.57 -9.22 -13.63
CA ASP A 423 7.67 -8.40 -14.13
C ASP A 423 8.79 -8.26 -13.07
N LYS A 424 8.46 -8.18 -11.78
CA LYS A 424 9.43 -8.16 -10.68
C LYS A 424 10.24 -9.46 -10.60
N PHE A 425 9.64 -10.61 -10.89
CA PHE A 425 10.39 -11.87 -10.98
C PHE A 425 11.50 -11.78 -12.05
N MET A 426 11.20 -11.15 -13.18
CA MET A 426 12.14 -10.98 -14.28
C MET A 426 13.16 -9.87 -14.03
N ARG A 427 12.76 -8.77 -13.41
CA ARG A 427 13.52 -7.50 -13.31
C ARG A 427 13.55 -6.93 -11.89
N ALA A 428 13.82 -7.77 -10.89
CA ALA A 428 13.78 -7.37 -9.46
C ALA A 428 14.72 -6.20 -9.16
N GLU A 429 15.87 -6.14 -9.83
CA GLU A 429 16.84 -5.07 -9.70
C GLU A 429 16.32 -3.70 -10.16
N PHE A 430 15.45 -3.67 -11.19
CA PHE A 430 14.80 -2.46 -11.64
C PHE A 430 13.84 -1.91 -10.58
N PHE A 431 13.00 -2.78 -9.98
CA PHE A 431 12.03 -2.35 -8.98
C PHE A 431 12.65 -2.07 -7.61
N CYS A 432 13.80 -2.69 -7.29
CA CYS A 432 14.56 -2.43 -6.07
C CYS A 432 15.39 -1.13 -6.15
N TRP A 433 16.01 -0.87 -7.30
CA TRP A 433 16.91 0.29 -7.52
C TRP A 433 16.51 1.10 -8.76
N PRO A 434 15.27 1.60 -8.84
CA PRO A 434 14.79 2.26 -10.06
C PRO A 434 15.59 3.51 -10.41
N GLY A 435 16.10 4.24 -9.42
CA GLY A 435 16.92 5.42 -9.67
C GLY A 435 18.22 5.13 -10.44
N VAL A 436 18.80 3.93 -10.27
CA VAL A 436 19.98 3.48 -11.02
C VAL A 436 19.61 3.11 -12.46
N TYR A 437 18.47 2.45 -12.65
CA TYR A 437 18.06 1.90 -13.93
C TYR A 437 17.28 2.86 -14.83
N MET A 438 16.91 4.04 -14.31
CA MET A 438 16.16 5.05 -15.04
C MET A 438 17.00 6.27 -15.45
N ALA A 439 18.28 6.30 -15.11
CA ALA A 439 19.19 7.39 -15.47
C ALA A 439 20.65 6.94 -15.56
N GLY A 440 21.47 7.77 -16.24
CA GLY A 440 22.91 7.54 -16.37
C GLY A 440 23.28 6.29 -17.18
N ASP A 441 24.46 5.75 -16.93
CA ASP A 441 25.05 4.68 -17.74
C ASP A 441 24.36 3.31 -17.60
N LYS A 442 23.54 3.14 -16.55
CA LYS A 442 22.78 1.90 -16.27
C LYS A 442 21.31 1.99 -16.73
N LEU A 443 20.94 3.00 -17.51
CA LEU A 443 19.61 3.14 -18.09
C LEU A 443 19.18 1.85 -18.81
N ALA A 444 18.14 1.18 -18.31
CA ALA A 444 17.65 -0.04 -18.92
C ALA A 444 16.86 0.28 -20.22
N PRO A 445 17.06 -0.48 -21.32
CA PRO A 445 16.36 -0.24 -22.58
C PRO A 445 14.83 -0.30 -22.48
N ASP A 446 14.32 -1.08 -21.53
CA ASP A 446 12.89 -1.26 -21.26
C ASP A 446 12.40 -0.51 -20.02
N ALA A 447 13.24 0.36 -19.41
CA ALA A 447 12.88 1.13 -18.22
C ALA A 447 11.57 1.90 -18.40
N MET A 448 11.42 2.60 -19.53
CA MET A 448 10.21 3.36 -19.84
C MET A 448 8.99 2.43 -19.99
N THR A 449 9.16 1.28 -20.65
CA THR A 449 8.09 0.30 -20.83
C THR A 449 7.60 -0.25 -19.49
N LEU A 450 8.53 -0.60 -18.59
CA LEU A 450 8.19 -1.10 -17.24
C LEU A 450 7.55 -0.01 -16.40
N PHE A 451 8.11 1.20 -16.45
CA PHE A 451 7.61 2.35 -15.72
C PHE A 451 6.19 2.74 -16.16
N ASP A 452 5.95 2.83 -17.46
CA ASP A 452 4.64 3.17 -18.02
C ASP A 452 3.59 2.10 -17.70
N ARG A 453 3.94 0.81 -17.87
CA ARG A 453 3.05 -0.32 -17.59
C ARG A 453 2.60 -0.34 -16.13
N HIS A 454 3.51 -0.06 -15.21
CA HIS A 454 3.26 -0.11 -13.77
C HIS A 454 3.02 1.25 -13.13
N GLY A 455 2.82 2.32 -13.91
CA GLY A 455 2.46 3.64 -13.38
C GLY A 455 1.06 3.67 -12.76
N ALA A 456 0.82 4.66 -11.90
CA ALA A 456 -0.48 4.83 -11.23
C ALA A 456 -1.65 4.90 -12.22
N LEU A 457 -2.76 4.25 -11.89
CA LEU A 457 -3.95 4.23 -12.76
C LEU A 457 -4.72 5.54 -12.73
N PHE A 458 -4.60 6.29 -11.65
CA PHE A 458 -5.38 7.48 -11.39
C PHE A 458 -4.46 8.64 -11.01
N VAL A 459 -4.67 9.78 -11.67
CA VAL A 459 -3.83 10.98 -11.55
C VAL A 459 -4.69 12.23 -11.40
N ASP A 460 -4.11 13.35 -10.97
CA ASP A 460 -4.72 14.66 -11.12
C ASP A 460 -4.26 15.36 -12.42
N LYS A 461 -4.75 16.58 -12.64
CA LYS A 461 -4.40 17.42 -13.79
C LYS A 461 -3.85 18.76 -13.32
N GLU A 462 -3.10 19.42 -14.19
CA GLU A 462 -2.48 20.72 -13.91
C GLU A 462 -3.46 21.77 -13.35
N ASP A 463 -4.65 21.88 -13.95
CA ASP A 463 -5.64 22.91 -13.63
C ASP A 463 -6.85 22.37 -12.85
N ASP A 464 -6.79 21.11 -12.38
CA ASP A 464 -7.95 20.44 -11.78
C ASP A 464 -7.51 19.40 -10.73
N ASP A 465 -7.93 19.63 -9.49
CA ASP A 465 -7.66 18.78 -8.33
C ASP A 465 -8.60 17.56 -8.23
N GLY A 466 -9.47 17.34 -9.21
CA GLY A 466 -10.21 16.10 -9.39
C GLY A 466 -9.30 14.90 -9.66
N VAL A 467 -9.84 13.70 -9.52
CA VAL A 467 -9.15 12.47 -9.91
C VAL A 467 -9.57 12.05 -11.31
N TYR A 468 -8.60 11.67 -12.14
CA TYR A 468 -8.77 11.31 -13.54
C TYR A 468 -8.12 9.96 -13.84
N PRO A 469 -8.69 9.16 -14.75
CA PRO A 469 -8.00 7.98 -15.23
C PRO A 469 -6.78 8.38 -16.08
N ARG A 470 -5.67 7.67 -15.87
CA ARG A 470 -4.52 7.71 -16.78
C ARG A 470 -4.85 6.86 -18.00
N LEU A 471 -4.73 7.43 -19.20
CA LEU A 471 -4.85 6.66 -20.43
C LEU A 471 -3.65 5.74 -20.57
N LEU A 472 -3.92 4.49 -20.94
CA LEU A 472 -2.93 3.43 -21.02
C LEU A 472 -2.74 3.01 -22.46
N SER A 473 -1.48 2.89 -22.88
CA SER A 473 -1.14 2.50 -24.25
C SER A 473 -1.76 1.14 -24.59
N GLY A 474 -2.42 1.06 -25.75
CA GLY A 474 -3.09 -0.15 -26.22
C GLY A 474 -4.45 -0.46 -25.57
N ARG A 475 -4.98 0.41 -24.70
CA ARG A 475 -6.31 0.27 -24.08
C ARG A 475 -7.28 1.31 -24.62
N SER A 476 -8.57 0.97 -24.69
CA SER A 476 -9.58 1.92 -25.16
C SER A 476 -9.92 2.94 -24.07
N GLU A 477 -10.16 4.20 -24.44
CA GLU A 477 -10.56 5.24 -23.49
C GLU A 477 -11.86 4.89 -22.75
N ASN A 478 -12.79 4.22 -23.43
CA ASN A 478 -14.07 3.80 -22.84
C ASN A 478 -13.87 2.73 -21.76
N ASP A 479 -13.08 1.69 -22.04
CA ASP A 479 -12.80 0.62 -21.06
C ASP A 479 -12.06 1.22 -19.85
N VAL A 480 -11.15 2.18 -20.10
CA VAL A 480 -10.43 2.91 -19.05
C VAL A 480 -11.36 3.74 -18.17
N GLN A 481 -12.29 4.48 -18.77
CA GLN A 481 -13.27 5.27 -18.04
C GLN A 481 -14.24 4.39 -17.24
N GLU A 482 -14.69 3.28 -17.79
CA GLU A 482 -15.60 2.36 -17.10
C GLU A 482 -14.94 1.73 -15.86
N ALA A 483 -13.70 1.25 -15.98
CA ALA A 483 -12.94 0.72 -14.85
C ALA A 483 -12.71 1.78 -13.76
N PHE A 484 -12.48 3.03 -14.15
CA PHE A 484 -12.36 4.16 -13.23
C PHE A 484 -13.67 4.42 -12.46
N ASP A 485 -14.79 4.51 -13.16
CA ASP A 485 -16.11 4.81 -12.57
C ASP A 485 -16.52 3.71 -11.59
N ASP A 486 -16.30 2.45 -11.96
CA ASP A 486 -16.58 1.28 -11.13
C ASP A 486 -15.69 1.21 -9.87
N PHE A 487 -14.40 1.49 -10.03
CA PHE A 487 -13.43 1.50 -8.92
C PHE A 487 -13.81 2.55 -7.88
N TYR A 488 -14.09 3.78 -8.31
CA TYR A 488 -14.44 4.85 -7.39
C TYR A 488 -15.86 4.74 -6.84
N GLY A 489 -16.79 4.13 -7.58
CA GLY A 489 -18.08 3.71 -7.04
C GLY A 489 -17.92 2.77 -5.85
N SER A 490 -16.98 1.81 -5.95
CA SER A 490 -16.64 0.90 -4.85
C SER A 490 -16.02 1.63 -3.66
N ASN A 491 -15.09 2.56 -3.90
CA ASN A 491 -14.47 3.36 -2.83
C ASN A 491 -15.48 4.21 -2.05
N VAL A 492 -16.46 4.81 -2.73
CA VAL A 492 -17.57 5.53 -2.08
C VAL A 492 -18.37 4.59 -1.18
N ILE A 493 -18.66 3.37 -1.63
CA ILE A 493 -19.35 2.37 -0.80
C ILE A 493 -18.51 2.03 0.44
N TYR A 494 -17.19 1.84 0.31
CA TYR A 494 -16.32 1.53 1.45
C TYR A 494 -16.29 2.65 2.49
N ASP A 495 -16.21 3.91 2.05
CA ASP A 495 -16.29 5.06 2.95
C ASP A 495 -17.65 5.14 3.65
N LEU A 496 -18.76 5.08 2.90
CA LEU A 496 -20.10 5.12 3.48
C LEU A 496 -20.32 3.97 4.48
N THR A 497 -19.87 2.75 4.17
CA THR A 497 -19.96 1.62 5.11
C THR A 497 -19.16 1.89 6.38
N ARG A 498 -17.96 2.48 6.28
CA ARG A 498 -17.20 2.94 7.45
C ARG A 498 -17.97 4.01 8.24
N GLN A 499 -18.52 5.02 7.57
CA GLN A 499 -19.33 6.06 8.22
C GLN A 499 -20.51 5.43 8.98
N TRP A 500 -21.20 4.47 8.36
CA TRP A 500 -22.33 3.76 8.96
C TRP A 500 -21.96 3.04 10.25
N ILE A 501 -20.80 2.36 10.27
CA ILE A 501 -20.38 1.56 11.42
C ILE A 501 -20.01 2.47 12.60
N VAL A 502 -19.13 3.46 12.39
CA VAL A 502 -18.47 4.17 13.52
C VAL A 502 -18.81 5.65 13.67
N GLN A 503 -19.22 6.36 12.61
CA GLN A 503 -19.40 7.81 12.69
C GLN A 503 -20.81 8.19 13.16
N ALA A 504 -20.90 9.05 14.17
CA ALA A 504 -22.17 9.63 14.60
C ALA A 504 -22.73 10.62 13.57
N GLY A 505 -24.03 10.93 13.67
CA GLY A 505 -24.71 11.88 12.79
C GLY A 505 -25.09 11.31 11.42
N SER A 506 -25.53 12.19 10.52
CA SER A 506 -25.87 11.84 9.13
C SER A 506 -24.64 11.38 8.32
N PHE A 507 -24.88 10.75 7.17
CA PHE A 507 -23.83 10.50 6.19
C PHE A 507 -23.30 11.82 5.61
N ARG A 508 -22.01 11.82 5.26
CA ARG A 508 -21.31 12.95 4.63
C ARG A 508 -20.91 12.54 3.22
N TYR A 509 -21.18 13.41 2.24
CA TYR A 509 -20.93 13.17 0.82
C TYR A 509 -19.80 14.04 0.27
N TYR A 510 -18.69 14.12 0.99
CA TYR A 510 -17.55 14.94 0.62
C TYR A 510 -16.70 14.26 -0.47
N TYR A 511 -17.28 14.11 -1.66
CA TYR A 511 -16.64 13.44 -2.80
C TYR A 511 -16.34 14.38 -3.97
N ARG A 512 -16.21 15.69 -3.73
CA ARG A 512 -15.78 16.66 -4.76
C ARG A 512 -14.41 16.33 -5.36
N TRP A 513 -13.57 15.64 -4.59
CA TRP A 513 -12.30 15.12 -5.08
C TRP A 513 -12.46 14.11 -6.24
N LEU A 514 -13.62 13.46 -6.41
CA LEU A 514 -13.92 12.59 -7.57
C LEU A 514 -14.38 13.36 -8.80
N SER A 515 -15.08 14.47 -8.60
CA SER A 515 -15.65 15.27 -9.68
C SER A 515 -15.80 16.72 -9.24
N GLN A 516 -14.94 17.58 -9.76
CA GLN A 516 -15.00 19.03 -9.52
C GLN A 516 -16.12 19.72 -10.33
N LYS A 517 -16.63 19.05 -11.36
CA LYS A 517 -17.68 19.57 -12.25
C LYS A 517 -19.09 19.14 -11.86
N GLY A 518 -19.22 18.11 -11.01
CA GLY A 518 -20.50 17.66 -10.49
C GLY A 518 -21.03 18.61 -9.42
N SER A 519 -22.33 18.91 -9.45
CA SER A 519 -23.03 19.54 -8.33
C SER A 519 -23.04 18.62 -7.11
N ASP A 520 -23.16 19.20 -5.91
CA ASP A 520 -23.24 18.41 -4.66
C ASP A 520 -24.41 17.43 -4.68
N GLU A 521 -25.53 17.82 -5.30
CA GLU A 521 -26.71 16.98 -5.47
C GLU A 521 -26.44 15.77 -6.38
N GLN A 522 -25.66 15.96 -7.46
CA GLN A 522 -25.28 14.86 -8.36
C GLN A 522 -24.35 13.87 -7.65
N ILE A 523 -23.37 14.39 -6.90
CA ILE A 523 -22.43 13.58 -6.11
C ILE A 523 -23.18 12.77 -5.05
N GLN A 524 -24.08 13.41 -4.30
CA GLN A 524 -24.92 12.73 -3.33
C GLN A 524 -25.80 11.67 -4.00
N SER A 525 -26.45 12.00 -5.11
CA SER A 525 -27.32 11.06 -5.84
C SER A 525 -26.55 9.83 -6.34
N PHE A 526 -25.32 10.01 -6.81
CA PHE A 526 -24.44 8.90 -7.18
C PHE A 526 -24.12 8.01 -5.96
N ALA A 527 -23.65 8.61 -4.88
CA ALA A 527 -23.27 7.89 -3.66
C ALA A 527 -24.46 7.11 -3.06
N GLU A 528 -25.66 7.72 -3.04
CA GLU A 528 -26.87 7.06 -2.54
C GLU A 528 -27.29 5.87 -3.41
N ARG A 529 -27.27 6.01 -4.74
CA ARG A 529 -27.60 4.91 -5.67
C ARG A 529 -26.61 3.75 -5.55
N SER A 530 -25.31 4.06 -5.45
CA SER A 530 -24.27 3.05 -5.29
C SER A 530 -24.44 2.29 -3.98
N PHE A 531 -24.68 2.98 -2.86
CA PHE A 531 -24.94 2.33 -1.57
C PHE A 531 -26.23 1.49 -1.58
N GLU A 532 -27.30 2.02 -2.19
CA GLU A 532 -28.58 1.31 -2.32
C GLU A 532 -28.45 0.02 -3.14
N SER A 533 -27.67 0.01 -4.22
CA SER A 533 -27.44 -1.20 -5.02
C SER A 533 -26.81 -2.35 -4.24
N VAL A 534 -26.05 -2.05 -3.18
CA VAL A 534 -25.39 -3.05 -2.33
C VAL A 534 -26.27 -3.46 -1.15
N TYR A 535 -26.77 -2.49 -0.40
CA TYR A 535 -27.46 -2.74 0.88
C TYR A 535 -28.99 -2.75 0.76
N GLY A 536 -29.56 -2.29 -0.35
CA GLY A 536 -31.01 -2.20 -0.57
C GLY A 536 -31.70 -1.08 0.21
N VAL A 537 -30.94 -0.12 0.75
CA VAL A 537 -31.43 1.03 1.52
C VAL A 537 -30.67 2.28 1.12
N LYS A 538 -31.31 3.45 1.15
CA LYS A 538 -30.65 4.72 0.84
C LYS A 538 -30.07 5.36 2.09
N PRO A 539 -28.82 5.86 2.07
CA PRO A 539 -28.23 6.60 3.20
C PRO A 539 -29.10 7.75 3.75
N SER A 540 -29.86 8.44 2.89
CA SER A 540 -30.83 9.49 3.28
C SER A 540 -32.01 9.01 4.11
N GLN A 541 -32.31 7.70 4.11
CA GLN A 541 -33.40 7.09 4.88
C GLN A 541 -32.96 6.62 6.27
N VAL A 542 -31.69 6.81 6.63
CA VAL A 542 -31.14 6.29 7.88
C VAL A 542 -31.76 6.95 9.10
N VAL A 543 -32.07 6.14 10.13
CA VAL A 543 -32.41 6.65 11.45
C VAL A 543 -31.11 6.91 12.23
N VAL A 544 -30.83 8.18 12.53
CA VAL A 544 -29.65 8.58 13.30
C VAL A 544 -29.93 8.41 14.81
N LEU A 545 -28.99 7.77 15.51
CA LEU A 545 -28.99 7.50 16.96
C LEU A 545 -28.12 8.49 17.75
#